data_AF-A0A820DY74-F1
#
_entry.id   AF-A0A820DY74-F1
#
_cell.length_a   1.000
_cell.length_b   1.000
_cell.length_c   1.000
_cell.angle_alpha   90.00
_cell.angle_beta   90.00
_cell.angle_gamma   90.00
#
_symmetry.space_group_name_H-M   'P 1'
#
loop_
_entity.id
_entity.type
_entity.pdbx_description
1 polymer ?
#
loop_
_entity_poly.entity_id
_entity_poly.type
_entity_poly.pdbx_seq_one_letter_code
_entity_poly.pdbx_strand_id
1 'polypeptide(L)'
;VFFDKDTLSTLPSVDDRSKTLADITALCVGTVGENVVLRRGIVFNTKPNQLLSSYCHGQVNTASSNSCRMGKYGALVKYSQIDSANNAPDDGTSSSSVSTRSYPLRTICQDNIEKPIELSTYLDNEDEATLLHEYLNGYIYALPSRESVHDLLLKNIGTQIEQQQLKDVHILPMDIRIQTPDPVYIYYPGLCLSNQAPKTDQAITREPIVIIEIITPTTERLILHEKSINYQRIPSLEEIIYIWPNLKIAHVDFRDKQSSKWTRKYYSHQDKIPLPSSFNNGELVLSDIFDSM
;
A
#
# COMPACT_ATOMS: atom_id res chain seq x y z
N VAL A 1 19.40 -9.37 -13.82
CA VAL A 1 19.06 -9.28 -15.26
C VAL A 1 17.64 -9.79 -15.43
N PHE A 2 16.79 -9.05 -16.15
CA PHE A 2 15.42 -9.46 -16.44
C PHE A 2 15.38 -10.15 -17.81
N PHE A 3 14.67 -11.27 -17.88
CA PHE A 3 14.45 -12.02 -19.11
C PHE A 3 12.95 -12.08 -19.38
N ASP A 4 12.55 -11.58 -20.55
CA ASP A 4 11.22 -11.83 -21.09
C ASP A 4 11.12 -13.27 -21.64
N LYS A 5 9.92 -13.66 -22.06
CA LYS A 5 9.66 -15.01 -22.57
C LYS A 5 10.61 -15.40 -23.70
N ASP A 6 10.82 -14.51 -24.67
CA ASP A 6 11.56 -14.84 -25.89
C ASP A 6 13.05 -15.01 -25.58
N THR A 7 13.61 -14.10 -24.77
CA THR A 7 14.99 -14.22 -24.31
C THR A 7 15.18 -15.46 -23.44
N LEU A 8 14.26 -15.73 -22.50
CA LEU A 8 14.34 -16.89 -21.61
C LEU A 8 14.27 -18.21 -22.39
N SER A 9 13.44 -18.27 -23.42
CA SER A 9 13.25 -19.46 -24.27
C SER A 9 14.53 -19.85 -25.00
N THR A 10 15.42 -18.88 -25.28
CA THR A 10 16.69 -19.11 -26.01
C THR A 10 17.85 -19.51 -25.11
N LEU A 11 17.71 -19.42 -23.78
CA LEU A 11 18.81 -19.72 -22.86
C LEU A 11 19.17 -21.21 -22.93
N PRO A 12 20.47 -21.55 -22.95
CA PRO A 12 20.91 -22.94 -22.98
C PRO A 12 20.66 -23.62 -21.62
N SER A 13 20.37 -24.91 -21.67
CA SER A 13 20.28 -25.72 -20.46
C SER A 13 21.62 -25.85 -19.74
N VAL A 14 21.54 -26.04 -18.43
CA VAL A 14 22.69 -26.37 -17.59
C VAL A 14 23.17 -27.80 -17.84
N ASP A 15 22.24 -28.74 -18.04
CA ASP A 15 22.55 -30.17 -18.17
C ASP A 15 22.96 -30.59 -19.59
N ASP A 16 22.42 -29.90 -20.60
CA ASP A 16 22.70 -30.16 -22.01
C ASP A 16 22.74 -28.84 -22.79
N ARG A 17 23.94 -28.28 -22.97
CA ARG A 17 24.12 -26.98 -23.64
C ARG A 17 23.73 -26.97 -25.12
N SER A 18 23.41 -28.12 -25.71
CA SER A 18 22.84 -28.19 -27.06
C SER A 18 21.34 -27.91 -27.12
N LYS A 19 20.67 -27.92 -25.96
CA LYS A 19 19.23 -27.68 -25.81
C LYS A 19 18.96 -26.36 -25.13
N THR A 20 17.85 -25.74 -25.53
CA THR A 20 17.36 -24.51 -24.93
C THR A 20 16.37 -24.81 -23.80
N LEU A 21 16.08 -23.81 -22.96
CA LEU A 21 15.01 -23.89 -21.97
C LEU A 21 13.64 -24.15 -22.62
N ALA A 22 13.41 -23.65 -23.85
CA ALA A 22 12.21 -23.98 -24.61
C ALA A 22 12.11 -25.47 -24.93
N ASP A 23 13.20 -26.09 -25.37
CA ASP A 23 13.24 -27.52 -25.69
C ASP A 23 12.97 -28.38 -24.45
N ILE A 24 13.54 -28.01 -23.30
CA ILE A 24 13.31 -28.69 -22.03
C ILE A 24 11.87 -28.52 -21.56
N THR A 25 11.30 -27.32 -21.73
CA THR A 25 9.92 -27.06 -21.36
C THR A 25 8.97 -27.90 -22.21
N ALA A 26 9.20 -27.98 -23.53
CA ALA A 26 8.41 -28.81 -24.44
C ALA A 26 8.49 -30.31 -24.09
N LEU A 27 9.69 -30.81 -23.76
CA LEU A 27 9.90 -32.18 -23.28
C LEU A 27 9.15 -32.45 -21.96
N CYS A 28 9.17 -31.49 -21.04
CA CYS A 28 8.45 -31.58 -19.76
C CYS A 28 6.94 -31.63 -19.96
N VAL A 29 6.38 -30.78 -20.83
CA VAL A 29 4.97 -30.81 -21.22
C VAL A 29 4.57 -32.18 -21.78
N GLY A 30 5.40 -32.73 -22.67
CA GLY A 30 5.17 -34.07 -23.24
C GLY A 30 5.23 -35.21 -22.21
N THR A 31 5.93 -35.00 -21.09
CA THR A 31 6.13 -36.02 -20.03
C THR A 31 5.06 -35.94 -18.94
N VAL A 32 4.68 -34.72 -18.54
CA VAL A 32 3.76 -34.47 -17.41
C VAL A 32 2.31 -34.36 -17.87
N GLY A 33 2.06 -34.11 -19.16
CA GLY A 33 0.70 -33.97 -19.72
C GLY A 33 0.00 -32.66 -19.34
N GLU A 34 0.75 -31.71 -18.75
CA GLU A 34 0.26 -30.40 -18.32
C GLU A 34 0.88 -29.25 -19.13
N ASN A 35 0.17 -28.12 -19.19
CA ASN A 35 0.60 -26.91 -19.90
C ASN A 35 1.59 -26.09 -19.07
N VAL A 36 2.88 -26.42 -19.17
CA VAL A 36 3.98 -25.62 -18.60
C VAL A 36 4.45 -24.56 -19.61
N VAL A 37 4.55 -23.30 -19.18
CA VAL A 37 4.99 -22.19 -20.04
C VAL A 37 6.02 -21.31 -19.33
N LEU A 38 7.13 -21.06 -20.01
CA LEU A 38 8.10 -20.03 -19.64
C LEU A 38 7.50 -18.64 -19.86
N ARG A 39 7.38 -17.83 -18.81
CA ARG A 39 6.82 -16.47 -18.92
C ARG A 39 7.86 -15.38 -18.68
N ARG A 40 8.61 -15.46 -17.58
CA ARG A 40 9.54 -14.42 -17.11
C ARG A 40 10.62 -15.05 -16.24
N GLY A 41 11.82 -14.49 -16.24
CA GLY A 41 12.89 -14.91 -15.33
C GLY A 41 13.75 -13.73 -14.87
N ILE A 42 14.28 -13.83 -13.65
CA ILE A 42 15.19 -12.82 -13.10
C ILE A 42 16.40 -13.52 -12.51
N VAL A 43 17.59 -13.08 -12.94
CA VAL A 43 18.86 -13.52 -12.35
C VAL A 43 19.34 -12.48 -11.36
N PHE A 44 19.61 -12.93 -10.13
CA PHE A 44 20.22 -12.16 -9.05
C PHE A 44 21.65 -12.64 -8.82
N ASN A 45 22.62 -11.72 -8.93
CA ASN A 45 24.00 -12.00 -8.56
C ASN A 45 24.22 -11.59 -7.10
N THR A 46 24.75 -12.49 -6.28
CA THR A 46 25.19 -12.22 -4.91
C THR A 46 26.72 -12.22 -4.83
N LYS A 47 27.27 -11.32 -4.01
CA LYS A 47 28.69 -11.38 -3.61
C LYS A 47 28.85 -12.49 -2.53
N PRO A 48 30.07 -12.99 -2.26
CA PRO A 48 30.29 -14.05 -1.26
C PRO A 48 29.69 -13.78 0.13
N ASN A 49 29.65 -12.52 0.59
CA ASN A 49 29.08 -12.13 1.89
C ASN A 49 27.62 -11.65 1.79
N GLN A 50 26.92 -11.99 0.70
CA GLN A 50 25.52 -11.65 0.49
C GLN A 50 24.69 -12.91 0.36
N LEU A 51 23.67 -13.01 1.20
CA LEU A 51 22.72 -14.11 1.21
C LEU A 51 21.43 -13.68 0.49
N LEU A 52 20.84 -14.63 -0.23
CA LEU A 52 19.54 -14.48 -0.87
C LEU A 52 18.54 -15.35 -0.09
N SER A 53 17.48 -14.73 0.41
CA SER A 53 16.37 -15.40 1.07
C SER A 53 15.05 -15.02 0.40
N SER A 54 13.98 -15.70 0.77
CA SER A 54 12.65 -15.47 0.23
C SER A 54 11.62 -15.44 1.35
N TYR A 55 10.60 -14.60 1.22
CA TYR A 55 9.48 -14.51 2.14
C TYR A 55 8.17 -14.79 1.37
N CYS A 56 7.23 -15.53 1.97
CA CYS A 56 5.89 -15.74 1.44
C CYS A 56 4.90 -15.80 2.61
N HIS A 57 3.68 -15.28 2.43
CA HIS A 57 2.61 -15.48 3.42
C HIS A 57 2.05 -16.90 3.30
N GLY A 58 2.03 -17.62 4.43
CA GLY A 58 1.51 -18.99 4.55
C GLY A 58 2.59 -20.07 4.60
N GLN A 59 2.23 -21.28 5.07
CA GLN A 59 3.10 -22.45 4.98
C GLN A 59 3.25 -22.85 3.51
N VAL A 60 4.47 -22.78 2.99
CA VAL A 60 4.80 -23.25 1.64
C VAL A 60 5.71 -24.46 1.78
N ASN A 61 5.26 -25.60 1.26
CA ASN A 61 6.15 -26.75 1.06
C ASN A 61 7.15 -26.38 -0.04
N THR A 62 8.37 -26.05 0.35
CA THR A 62 9.46 -25.78 -0.58
C THR A 62 10.20 -27.09 -0.82
N ALA A 63 10.22 -27.53 -2.08
CA ALA A 63 11.07 -28.64 -2.48
C ALA A 63 12.47 -28.09 -2.77
N SER A 64 13.50 -28.68 -2.14
CA SER A 64 14.89 -28.34 -2.42
C SER A 64 15.56 -29.47 -3.18
N SER A 65 16.11 -29.19 -4.36
CA SER A 65 16.90 -30.11 -5.18
C SER A 65 18.13 -29.38 -5.69
N ASN A 66 19.32 -29.96 -5.49
CA ASN A 66 20.59 -29.50 -6.06
C ASN A 66 20.79 -27.97 -6.03
N SER A 67 20.77 -27.38 -4.83
CA SER A 67 20.93 -25.92 -4.60
C SER A 67 19.85 -25.00 -5.19
N CYS A 68 18.85 -25.55 -5.88
CA CYS A 68 17.66 -24.84 -6.34
C CYS A 68 16.51 -25.05 -5.34
N ARG A 69 15.93 -23.95 -4.88
CA ARG A 69 14.67 -23.97 -4.12
C ARG A 69 13.53 -23.68 -5.09
N MET A 70 12.49 -24.49 -5.03
CA MET A 70 11.28 -24.31 -5.85
C MET A 70 10.07 -24.09 -4.93
N GLY A 71 9.22 -23.14 -5.28
CA GLY A 71 8.03 -22.79 -4.49
C GLY A 71 7.41 -21.45 -4.89
N LYS A 72 6.34 -21.07 -4.17
CA LYS A 72 5.76 -19.72 -4.27
C LYS A 72 6.57 -18.78 -3.39
N TYR A 73 7.01 -17.67 -3.96
CA TYR A 73 7.78 -16.63 -3.26
C TYR A 73 7.01 -15.31 -3.36
N GLY A 74 6.73 -14.68 -2.22
CA GLY A 74 6.11 -13.36 -2.15
C GLY A 74 7.12 -12.23 -2.33
N ALA A 75 8.33 -12.41 -1.80
CA ALA A 75 9.46 -11.50 -1.98
C ALA A 75 10.80 -12.26 -1.98
N LEU A 76 11.78 -11.73 -2.71
CA LEU A 76 13.18 -12.14 -2.62
C LEU A 76 13.97 -11.04 -1.92
N VAL A 77 14.64 -11.40 -0.83
CA VAL A 77 15.40 -10.48 0.02
C VAL A 77 16.88 -10.81 -0.09
N LYS A 78 17.68 -9.79 -0.43
CA LYS A 78 19.14 -9.88 -0.46
C LYS A 78 19.69 -9.13 0.74
N TYR A 79 20.49 -9.80 1.57
CA TYR A 79 21.08 -9.20 2.77
C TYR A 79 22.57 -9.55 2.89
N SER A 80 23.33 -8.73 3.61
CA SER A 80 24.73 -8.99 3.96
C SER A 80 24.87 -9.08 5.47
N GLN A 81 25.60 -10.09 5.93
CA GLN A 81 25.97 -10.20 7.33
C GLN A 81 27.03 -9.14 7.65
N ILE A 82 26.77 -8.28 8.63
CA ILE A 82 27.75 -7.33 9.14
C ILE A 82 28.55 -8.08 10.21
N ASP A 83 29.82 -8.35 9.95
CA ASP A 83 30.72 -8.92 10.94
C ASP A 83 31.06 -7.84 11.98
N SER A 84 30.36 -7.87 13.11
CA SER A 84 30.64 -7.01 14.27
C SER A 84 31.88 -7.52 15.03
N ALA A 85 33.07 -7.35 14.44
CA ALA A 85 34.34 -7.48 15.15
C ALA A 85 35.46 -6.69 14.46
N ASN A 86 35.59 -5.39 14.74
CA ASN A 86 36.83 -4.70 15.17
C ASN A 86 36.68 -3.17 15.12
N ASN A 87 37.24 -2.52 16.15
CA ASN A 87 37.13 -1.10 16.47
C ASN A 87 38.10 -0.18 15.68
N ALA A 88 37.58 1.01 15.35
CA ALA A 88 38.21 2.36 15.20
C ALA A 88 39.07 2.70 13.94
N PRO A 89 39.25 4.00 13.59
CA PRO A 89 38.38 5.18 13.74
C PRO A 89 38.04 5.87 12.39
N ASP A 90 37.02 6.72 12.47
CA ASP A 90 36.54 7.76 11.54
C ASP A 90 37.42 8.14 10.32
N ASP A 91 36.89 7.98 9.11
CA ASP A 91 37.16 8.89 7.99
C ASP A 91 35.83 9.16 7.25
N GLY A 92 35.52 10.45 7.13
CA GLY A 92 34.24 10.94 6.66
C GLY A 92 33.97 10.53 5.22
N THR A 93 33.02 9.62 5.02
CA THR A 93 32.20 9.61 3.81
C THR A 93 30.85 8.98 4.14
N SER A 94 29.87 9.88 4.29
CA SER A 94 28.43 9.65 4.35
C SER A 94 27.99 8.24 3.90
N SER A 95 27.61 7.42 4.88
CA SER A 95 26.90 6.17 4.67
C SER A 95 25.55 6.45 4.01
N SER A 96 25.49 6.39 2.68
CA SER A 96 24.23 6.34 1.95
C SER A 96 23.60 4.97 2.19
N SER A 97 22.81 4.86 3.25
CA SER A 97 21.93 3.73 3.52
C SER A 97 20.89 3.66 2.41
N VAL A 98 21.10 2.78 1.42
CA VAL A 98 20.06 2.45 0.46
C VAL A 98 19.05 1.55 1.16
N SER A 99 18.08 2.19 1.82
CA SER A 99 16.83 1.59 2.27
C SER A 99 16.08 1.08 1.02
N THR A 100 16.18 -0.20 0.69
CA THR A 100 15.24 -0.83 -0.23
C THR A 100 13.87 -0.89 0.45
N ARG A 101 13.04 0.13 0.22
CA ARG A 101 11.63 0.15 0.63
C ARG A 101 10.88 -0.91 -0.17
N SER A 102 10.62 -2.06 0.46
CA SER A 102 9.70 -3.06 -0.08
C SER A 102 8.28 -2.59 0.23
N TYR A 103 7.64 -1.93 -0.74
CA TYR A 103 6.22 -1.61 -0.67
C TYR A 103 5.43 -2.92 -0.89
N PRO A 104 4.53 -3.35 0.01
CA PRO A 104 3.64 -4.47 -0.25
C PRO A 104 2.81 -4.11 -1.48
N LEU A 105 2.99 -4.90 -2.53
CA LEU A 105 2.04 -4.94 -3.63
C LEU A 105 0.70 -5.39 -3.05
N ARG A 106 -0.39 -4.69 -3.34
CA ARG A 106 -1.72 -5.17 -2.98
C ARG A 106 -1.91 -6.58 -3.54
N THR A 107 -2.43 -7.49 -2.73
CA THR A 107 -2.78 -8.84 -3.19
C THR A 107 -4.15 -8.80 -3.83
N ILE A 108 -4.24 -9.18 -5.10
CA ILE A 108 -5.53 -9.37 -5.76
C ILE A 108 -6.22 -10.60 -5.16
N CYS A 109 -7.49 -10.44 -4.79
CA CYS A 109 -8.29 -11.46 -4.09
C CYS A 109 -9.45 -11.93 -4.96
N GLN A 110 -9.15 -12.25 -6.22
CA GLN A 110 -10.13 -12.74 -7.18
C GLN A 110 -9.61 -14.01 -7.84
N ASP A 111 -10.45 -15.04 -7.90
CA ASP A 111 -10.13 -16.31 -8.54
C ASP A 111 -10.00 -16.17 -10.06
N ASN A 112 -10.81 -15.28 -10.67
CA ASN A 112 -10.78 -15.02 -12.10
C ASN A 112 -10.46 -13.54 -12.40
N ILE A 113 -9.18 -13.25 -12.64
CA ILE A 113 -8.67 -11.90 -12.92
C ILE A 113 -9.10 -11.40 -14.32
N GLU A 114 -9.58 -12.28 -15.20
CA GLU A 114 -10.02 -11.89 -16.55
C GLU A 114 -11.41 -11.25 -16.56
N LYS A 115 -12.19 -11.38 -15.48
CA LYS A 115 -13.56 -10.88 -15.39
C LYS A 115 -13.72 -9.89 -14.23
N PRO A 116 -13.95 -8.59 -14.52
CA PRO A 116 -14.30 -7.61 -13.49
C PRO A 116 -15.53 -8.04 -12.68
N ILE A 117 -15.49 -7.79 -11.37
CA ILE A 117 -16.61 -8.01 -10.45
C ILE A 117 -17.51 -6.77 -10.44
N GLU A 118 -18.82 -6.96 -10.44
CA GLU A 118 -19.79 -5.88 -10.28
C GLU A 118 -19.72 -5.27 -8.88
N LEU A 119 -19.91 -3.95 -8.77
CA LEU A 119 -19.81 -3.24 -7.49
C LEU A 119 -20.76 -3.83 -6.44
N SER A 120 -22.02 -4.12 -6.79
CA SER A 120 -22.99 -4.68 -5.85
C SER A 120 -22.54 -6.02 -5.29
N THR A 121 -21.98 -6.90 -6.13
CA THR A 121 -21.46 -8.19 -5.70
C THR A 121 -20.28 -8.03 -4.74
N TYR A 122 -19.41 -7.06 -4.97
CA TYR A 122 -18.36 -6.74 -4.01
C TYR A 122 -18.95 -6.27 -2.67
N LEU A 123 -19.93 -5.36 -2.69
CA LEU A 123 -20.54 -4.82 -1.48
C LEU A 123 -21.24 -5.90 -0.64
N ASP A 124 -22.01 -6.77 -1.28
CA ASP A 124 -22.71 -7.87 -0.62
C ASP A 124 -21.72 -8.82 0.09
N ASN A 125 -20.59 -9.12 -0.56
CA ASN A 125 -19.56 -9.99 0.02
C ASN A 125 -18.74 -9.30 1.13
N GLU A 126 -18.50 -8.00 0.99
CA GLU A 126 -17.68 -7.24 1.93
C GLU A 126 -18.36 -7.10 3.30
N ASP A 127 -19.70 -7.02 3.33
CA ASP A 127 -20.46 -6.93 4.57
C ASP A 127 -20.40 -8.23 5.42
N GLU A 128 -20.06 -9.36 4.79
CA GLU A 128 -19.85 -10.66 5.45
C GLU A 128 -18.37 -11.04 5.63
N ALA A 129 -17.44 -10.20 5.15
CA ALA A 129 -16.03 -10.55 5.05
C ALA A 129 -15.30 -10.49 6.41
N THR A 130 -14.41 -11.46 6.64
CA THR A 130 -13.52 -11.48 7.82
C THR A 130 -12.24 -10.68 7.62
N LEU A 131 -11.88 -10.42 6.37
CA LEU A 131 -10.77 -9.57 5.94
C LEU A 131 -11.37 -8.43 5.12
N LEU A 132 -10.85 -7.22 5.33
CA LEU A 132 -11.30 -6.06 4.58
C LEU A 132 -10.66 -6.04 3.18
N HIS A 133 -11.41 -5.63 2.18
CA HIS A 133 -10.93 -5.49 0.81
C HIS A 133 -11.29 -4.14 0.23
N GLU A 134 -10.42 -3.60 -0.62
CA GLU A 134 -10.71 -2.43 -1.42
C GLU A 134 -11.10 -2.84 -2.84
N TYR A 135 -12.12 -2.16 -3.39
CA TYR A 135 -12.59 -2.38 -4.75
C TYR A 135 -11.99 -1.34 -5.69
N LEU A 136 -11.28 -1.83 -6.70
CA LEU A 136 -10.61 -1.02 -7.70
C LEU A 136 -11.18 -1.26 -9.08
N ASN A 137 -12.25 -0.54 -9.45
CA ASN A 137 -12.87 -0.59 -10.78
C ASN A 137 -13.05 -2.03 -11.32
N GLY A 138 -13.63 -2.90 -10.49
CA GLY A 138 -13.90 -4.30 -10.82
C GLY A 138 -12.93 -5.31 -10.21
N TYR A 139 -11.86 -4.84 -9.57
CA TYR A 139 -10.81 -5.68 -9.00
C TYR A 139 -10.76 -5.57 -7.47
N ILE A 140 -10.81 -6.70 -6.77
CA ILE A 140 -10.80 -6.75 -5.30
C ILE A 140 -9.37 -6.96 -4.82
N TYR A 141 -8.94 -6.16 -3.84
CA TYR A 141 -7.63 -6.24 -3.24
C TYR A 141 -7.73 -6.32 -1.72
N ALA A 142 -7.05 -7.28 -1.09
CA ALA A 142 -6.99 -7.33 0.37
C ALA A 142 -6.34 -6.06 0.93
N LEU A 143 -7.00 -5.49 1.94
CA LEU A 143 -6.42 -4.44 2.75
C LEU A 143 -5.45 -5.07 3.75
N PRO A 144 -4.19 -4.61 3.83
CA PRO A 144 -3.29 -5.07 4.88
C PRO A 144 -3.87 -4.75 6.26
N SER A 145 -3.66 -5.64 7.23
CA SER A 145 -3.99 -5.39 8.63
C SER A 145 -3.36 -4.07 9.10
N ARG A 146 -4.15 -3.20 9.74
CA ARG A 146 -3.64 -1.97 10.37
C ARG A 146 -2.81 -2.33 11.60
N GLU A 147 -1.68 -1.66 11.80
CA GLU A 147 -0.89 -1.80 13.02
C GLU A 147 -1.53 -0.99 14.15
N SER A 148 -1.47 -1.45 15.40
CA SER A 148 -2.14 -0.80 16.54
C SER A 148 -1.76 0.65 16.77
N VAL A 149 -0.53 1.06 16.41
CA VAL A 149 -0.05 2.44 16.50
C VAL A 149 -0.85 3.37 15.58
N HIS A 150 -1.31 2.88 14.42
CA HIS A 150 -2.16 3.67 13.52
C HIS A 150 -3.50 3.99 14.16
N ASP A 151 -4.12 3.02 14.80
CA ASP A 151 -5.43 3.19 15.41
C ASP A 151 -5.37 4.15 16.60
N LEU A 152 -4.28 4.11 17.38
CA LEU A 152 -4.05 5.08 18.46
C LEU A 152 -3.91 6.51 17.91
N LEU A 153 -3.13 6.69 16.84
CA LEU A 153 -2.92 8.01 16.23
C LEU A 153 -4.23 8.59 15.68
N LEU A 154 -5.01 7.76 14.98
CA LEU A 154 -6.32 8.13 14.44
C LEU A 154 -7.31 8.46 15.57
N LYS A 155 -7.28 7.71 16.68
CA LYS A 155 -8.09 8.01 17.86
C LYS A 155 -7.71 9.36 18.47
N ASN A 156 -6.42 9.66 18.61
CA ASN A 156 -5.96 10.93 19.17
C ASN A 156 -6.37 12.12 18.29
N ILE A 157 -6.27 11.98 16.97
CA ILE A 157 -6.79 12.96 16.00
C ILE A 157 -8.29 13.15 16.18
N GLY A 158 -9.06 12.06 16.26
CA GLY A 158 -10.51 12.11 16.47
C GLY A 158 -10.89 12.82 17.77
N THR A 159 -10.26 12.45 18.88
CA THR A 159 -10.47 13.10 20.18
C THR A 159 -10.16 14.60 20.14
N GLN A 160 -9.09 15.00 19.46
CA GLN A 160 -8.74 16.42 19.34
C GLN A 160 -9.78 17.21 18.55
N ILE A 161 -10.37 16.61 17.51
CA ILE A 161 -11.47 17.22 16.74
C ILE A 161 -12.74 17.33 17.60
N GLU A 162 -13.10 16.27 18.32
CA GLU A 162 -14.29 16.24 19.19
C GLU A 162 -14.20 17.31 20.30
N GLN A 163 -13.02 17.48 20.91
CA GLN A 163 -12.80 18.47 21.96
C GLN A 163 -13.02 19.91 21.51
N GLN A 164 -12.86 20.21 20.22
CA GLN A 164 -13.11 21.55 19.67
C GLN A 164 -14.59 21.88 19.52
N GLN A 165 -15.50 20.89 19.66
CA GLN A 165 -16.95 21.10 19.58
C GLN A 165 -17.38 21.87 18.32
N LEU A 166 -16.72 21.56 17.19
CA LEU A 166 -16.99 22.22 15.91
C LEU A 166 -18.40 21.87 15.45
N LYS A 167 -19.13 22.88 14.95
CA LYS A 167 -20.47 22.66 14.35
C LYS A 167 -20.32 22.03 12.96
N ASP A 168 -21.25 21.15 12.64
CA ASP A 168 -21.36 20.49 11.33
C ASP A 168 -20.09 19.72 10.95
N VAL A 169 -19.39 19.15 11.94
CA VAL A 169 -18.26 18.25 11.75
C VAL A 169 -18.60 16.89 12.35
N HIS A 170 -18.64 15.88 11.50
CA HIS A 170 -18.88 14.50 11.88
C HIS A 170 -17.68 13.65 11.52
N ILE A 171 -17.09 13.01 12.54
CA ILE A 171 -16.12 11.93 12.34
C ILE A 171 -16.90 10.70 11.92
N LEU A 172 -16.63 10.19 10.74
CA LEU A 172 -17.25 8.96 10.26
C LEU A 172 -16.60 7.73 10.93
N PRO A 173 -17.33 6.60 11.06
CA PRO A 173 -16.79 5.37 11.64
C PRO A 173 -15.47 4.93 10.99
N MET A 174 -14.57 4.29 11.74
CA MET A 174 -13.25 3.88 11.24
C MET A 174 -13.31 2.86 10.09
N ASP A 175 -14.40 2.11 9.99
CA ASP A 175 -14.72 1.13 8.95
C ASP A 175 -15.58 1.72 7.82
N ILE A 176 -15.77 3.04 7.79
CA ILE A 176 -16.45 3.71 6.67
C ILE A 176 -15.68 3.46 5.38
N ARG A 177 -16.42 3.12 4.32
CA ARG A 177 -15.89 3.03 2.97
C ARG A 177 -16.12 4.35 2.23
N ILE A 178 -15.13 4.83 1.48
CA ILE A 178 -15.29 5.97 0.57
C ILE A 178 -15.52 5.44 -0.83
N GLN A 179 -16.67 5.80 -1.42
CA GLN A 179 -16.94 5.57 -2.84
C GLN A 179 -16.60 6.82 -3.65
N THR A 180 -15.66 6.66 -4.58
CA THR A 180 -15.29 7.72 -5.53
C THR A 180 -16.25 7.77 -6.75
N PRO A 181 -16.32 8.91 -7.47
CA PRO A 181 -17.00 8.99 -8.76
C PRO A 181 -16.35 8.09 -9.82
N ASP A 182 -17.02 7.91 -10.97
CA ASP A 182 -16.51 7.07 -12.06
C ASP A 182 -15.08 7.44 -12.50
N PRO A 183 -14.17 6.45 -12.69
CA PRO A 183 -14.36 5.02 -12.45
C PRO A 183 -14.46 4.73 -10.95
N VAL A 184 -15.36 3.82 -10.57
CA VAL A 184 -15.69 3.60 -9.17
C VAL A 184 -14.58 2.87 -8.42
N TYR A 185 -14.08 3.52 -7.38
CA TYR A 185 -13.21 2.94 -6.36
C TYR A 185 -13.87 2.96 -4.99
N ILE A 186 -13.67 1.89 -4.20
CA ILE A 186 -14.04 1.79 -2.79
C ILE A 186 -12.78 1.65 -1.95
N TYR A 187 -12.53 2.64 -1.10
CA TYR A 187 -11.35 2.69 -0.22
C TYR A 187 -11.74 2.76 1.25
N TYR A 188 -10.87 2.22 2.11
CA TYR A 188 -10.92 2.48 3.54
C TYR A 188 -9.94 3.64 3.87
N PRO A 189 -10.42 4.80 4.32
CA PRO A 189 -9.56 5.91 4.75
C PRO A 189 -9.00 5.64 6.15
N GLY A 190 -7.95 6.37 6.55
CA GLY A 190 -7.54 6.42 7.95
C GLY A 190 -8.63 7.03 8.83
N LEU A 191 -8.96 8.31 8.62
CA LEU A 191 -10.10 9.01 9.19
C LEU A 191 -10.84 9.78 8.10
N CYS A 192 -12.14 9.94 8.26
CA CYS A 192 -12.95 10.71 7.32
C CYS A 192 -13.86 11.66 8.09
N LEU A 193 -13.88 12.93 7.66
CA LEU A 193 -14.77 13.95 8.20
C LEU A 193 -15.81 14.33 7.15
N SER A 194 -17.05 14.52 7.57
CA SER A 194 -18.14 15.02 6.73
C SER A 194 -18.96 16.07 7.47
N ASN A 195 -19.70 16.87 6.71
CA ASN A 195 -20.72 17.78 7.24
C ASN A 195 -22.08 17.10 7.45
N GLN A 196 -22.21 15.84 7.04
CA GLN A 196 -23.39 15.03 7.28
C GLN A 196 -23.07 13.94 8.30
N ALA A 197 -23.94 13.81 9.31
CA ALA A 197 -23.87 12.67 10.20
C ALA A 197 -24.03 11.37 9.41
N PRO A 198 -23.25 10.31 9.73
CA PRO A 198 -23.45 9.02 9.10
C PRO A 198 -24.88 8.56 9.37
N LYS A 199 -25.57 8.11 8.32
CA LYS A 199 -26.81 7.35 8.52
C LYS A 199 -26.42 6.03 9.16
N THR A 200 -27.16 5.60 10.19
CA THR A 200 -26.83 4.44 11.02
C THR A 200 -26.58 3.16 10.22
N ASP A 201 -27.17 3.05 9.03
CA ASP A 201 -27.09 1.86 8.16
C ASP A 201 -26.15 2.05 6.95
N GLN A 202 -25.44 3.17 6.84
CA GLN A 202 -24.54 3.45 5.72
C GLN A 202 -23.08 3.27 6.09
N ALA A 203 -22.53 2.11 5.75
CA ALA A 203 -21.10 1.82 5.81
C ALA A 203 -20.31 2.36 4.59
N ILE A 204 -20.90 3.27 3.81
CA ILE A 204 -20.27 3.91 2.63
C ILE A 204 -20.64 5.40 2.61
N THR A 205 -19.65 6.27 2.40
CA THR A 205 -19.83 7.69 2.11
C THR A 205 -19.39 8.05 0.68
N ARG A 206 -20.06 9.04 0.10
CA ARG A 206 -19.72 9.66 -1.20
C ARG A 206 -19.43 11.16 -1.06
N GLU A 207 -19.63 11.70 0.14
CA GLU A 207 -19.52 13.13 0.43
C GLU A 207 -18.52 13.42 1.58
N PRO A 208 -17.28 12.90 1.53
CA PRO A 208 -16.24 13.30 2.47
C PRO A 208 -15.83 14.76 2.23
N ILE A 209 -15.52 15.50 3.30
CA ILE A 209 -14.99 16.87 3.25
C ILE A 209 -13.48 16.86 3.50
N VAL A 210 -13.02 16.06 4.48
CA VAL A 210 -11.61 15.85 4.78
C VAL A 210 -11.32 14.36 4.89
N ILE A 211 -10.24 13.92 4.25
CA ILE A 211 -9.71 12.56 4.40
C ILE A 211 -8.33 12.65 5.06
N ILE A 212 -8.11 11.87 6.11
CA ILE A 212 -6.83 11.81 6.83
C ILE A 212 -6.24 10.42 6.64
N GLU A 213 -5.00 10.35 6.17
CA GLU A 213 -4.27 9.10 5.91
C GLU A 213 -2.96 9.08 6.70
N ILE A 214 -2.73 7.98 7.43
CA ILE A 214 -1.45 7.76 8.11
C ILE A 214 -0.51 7.03 7.16
N ILE A 215 0.65 7.63 6.91
CA ILE A 215 1.61 7.15 5.94
C ILE A 215 2.68 6.28 6.60
N THR A 216 2.84 5.07 6.09
CA THR A 216 3.96 4.18 6.40
C THR A 216 4.88 4.02 5.20
N PRO A 217 6.11 3.47 5.40
CA PRO A 217 6.95 3.06 4.28
C PRO A 217 6.25 2.11 3.30
N THR A 218 5.22 1.40 3.72
CA THR A 218 4.50 0.40 2.91
C THR A 218 3.30 1.00 2.16
N THR A 219 2.62 2.00 2.71
CA THR A 219 1.41 2.59 2.13
C THR A 219 1.65 3.88 1.35
N GLU A 220 2.78 4.56 1.57
CA GLU A 220 3.10 5.88 1.00
C GLU A 220 2.89 5.97 -0.52
N ARG A 221 3.46 5.04 -1.28
CA ARG A 221 3.34 5.05 -2.74
C ARG A 221 1.87 4.98 -3.18
N LEU A 222 1.10 4.13 -2.53
CA LEU A 222 -0.30 3.90 -2.84
C LEU A 222 -1.13 5.14 -2.51
N ILE A 223 -0.96 5.66 -1.30
CA ILE A 223 -1.74 6.78 -0.80
C ILE A 223 -1.44 8.04 -1.61
N LEU A 224 -0.16 8.36 -1.85
CA LEU A 224 0.22 9.60 -2.51
C LEU A 224 0.01 9.62 -4.02
N HIS A 225 -0.10 8.48 -4.69
CA HIS A 225 -0.24 8.42 -6.15
C HIS A 225 -1.58 7.86 -6.64
N GLU A 226 -2.12 6.83 -5.98
CA GLU A 226 -3.37 6.21 -6.43
C GLU A 226 -4.56 6.81 -5.69
N LYS A 227 -4.58 6.65 -4.35
CA LYS A 227 -5.72 7.11 -3.55
C LYS A 227 -5.88 8.63 -3.63
N SER A 228 -4.79 9.40 -3.54
CA SER A 228 -4.83 10.86 -3.67
C SER A 228 -5.53 11.32 -4.95
N ILE A 229 -5.09 10.82 -6.11
CA ILE A 229 -5.65 11.19 -7.42
C ILE A 229 -7.13 10.84 -7.49
N ASN A 230 -7.52 9.68 -6.97
CA ASN A 230 -8.89 9.21 -6.99
C ASN A 230 -9.80 9.97 -6.01
N TYR A 231 -9.31 10.27 -4.81
CA TYR A 231 -9.99 11.11 -3.82
C TYR A 231 -10.22 12.53 -4.36
N GLN A 232 -9.22 13.12 -5.04
CA GLN A 232 -9.32 14.47 -5.60
C GLN A 232 -10.43 14.65 -6.65
N ARG A 233 -11.01 13.54 -7.15
CA ARG A 233 -12.18 13.54 -8.06
C ARG A 233 -13.51 13.72 -7.33
N ILE A 234 -13.54 13.47 -6.02
CA ILE A 234 -14.75 13.59 -5.20
C ILE A 234 -15.15 15.07 -5.10
N PRO A 235 -16.35 15.48 -5.56
CA PRO A 235 -16.73 16.88 -5.63
C PRO A 235 -16.79 17.59 -4.26
N SER A 236 -17.17 16.88 -3.20
CA SER A 236 -17.28 17.42 -1.85
C SER A 236 -15.94 17.59 -1.13
N LEU A 237 -14.88 16.91 -1.60
CA LEU A 237 -13.62 16.85 -0.88
C LEU A 237 -12.88 18.19 -0.98
N GLU A 238 -12.55 18.75 0.18
CA GLU A 238 -11.82 20.02 0.31
C GLU A 238 -10.35 19.77 0.65
N GLU A 239 -10.04 18.78 1.48
CA GLU A 239 -8.68 18.52 1.95
C GLU A 239 -8.33 17.03 2.06
N ILE A 240 -7.07 16.70 1.79
CA ILE A 240 -6.47 15.40 2.10
C ILE A 240 -5.24 15.63 2.97
N ILE A 241 -5.25 15.11 4.19
CA ILE A 241 -4.19 15.25 5.18
C ILE A 241 -3.39 13.96 5.25
N TYR A 242 -2.10 14.04 5.01
CA TYR A 242 -1.16 12.92 5.06
C TYR A 242 -0.24 13.09 6.26
N ILE A 243 -0.15 12.08 7.14
CA ILE A 243 0.64 12.17 8.38
C ILE A 243 1.73 11.10 8.38
N TRP A 244 3.00 11.50 8.49
CA TRP A 244 4.13 10.59 8.67
C TRP A 244 4.56 10.56 10.14
N PRO A 245 4.07 9.60 10.95
CA PRO A 245 4.37 9.57 12.39
C PRO A 245 5.87 9.45 12.69
N ASN A 246 6.59 8.58 11.97
CA ASN A 246 8.03 8.37 12.18
C ASN A 246 8.89 9.62 11.89
N LEU A 247 8.39 10.52 11.03
CA LEU A 247 9.09 11.74 10.66
C LEU A 247 8.56 12.97 11.41
N LYS A 248 7.44 12.83 12.15
CA LYS A 248 6.70 13.92 12.78
C LYS A 248 6.42 15.10 11.83
N ILE A 249 5.97 14.78 10.62
CA ILE A 249 5.54 15.76 9.61
C ILE A 249 4.17 15.42 9.04
N ALA A 250 3.52 16.41 8.46
CA ALA A 250 2.29 16.23 7.71
C ALA A 250 2.29 17.04 6.42
N HIS A 251 1.63 16.52 5.38
CA HIS A 251 1.33 17.27 4.16
C HIS A 251 -0.18 17.40 4.03
N VAL A 252 -0.63 18.49 3.43
CA VAL A 252 -2.06 18.66 3.14
C VAL A 252 -2.23 19.12 1.71
N ASP A 253 -3.05 18.39 0.97
CA ASP A 253 -3.56 18.81 -0.32
C ASP A 253 -4.86 19.56 -0.09
N PHE A 254 -4.89 20.84 -0.47
CA PHE A 254 -6.05 21.72 -0.38
C PHE A 254 -6.64 21.95 -1.76
N ARG A 255 -7.97 21.88 -1.84
CA ARG A 255 -8.71 22.27 -3.03
C ARG A 255 -9.06 23.75 -2.98
N ASP A 256 -8.53 24.51 -3.93
CA ASP A 256 -8.89 25.91 -4.09
C ASP A 256 -10.36 26.02 -4.57
N LYS A 257 -11.18 26.74 -3.81
CA LYS A 257 -12.63 26.84 -4.07
C LYS A 257 -12.96 27.57 -5.37
N GLN A 258 -12.09 28.44 -5.86
CA GLN A 258 -12.34 29.25 -7.05
C GLN A 258 -11.92 28.53 -8.33
N SER A 259 -10.73 27.94 -8.33
CA SER A 259 -10.11 27.31 -9.49
C SER A 259 -10.29 25.80 -9.55
N SER A 260 -10.76 25.17 -8.46
CA SER A 260 -10.80 23.71 -8.29
C SER A 260 -9.43 23.03 -8.43
N LYS A 261 -8.34 23.78 -8.33
CA LYS A 261 -6.98 23.24 -8.37
C LYS A 261 -6.55 22.76 -6.99
N TRP A 262 -5.77 21.69 -6.97
CA TRP A 262 -5.16 21.15 -5.76
C TRP A 262 -3.78 21.77 -5.54
N THR A 263 -3.50 22.18 -4.32
CA THR A 263 -2.20 22.70 -3.89
C THR A 263 -1.74 21.99 -2.64
N ARG A 264 -0.43 21.75 -2.51
CA ARG A 264 0.14 21.05 -1.36
C ARG A 264 0.82 22.04 -0.42
N LYS A 265 0.60 21.90 0.88
CA LYS A 265 1.40 22.53 1.93
C LYS A 265 2.03 21.47 2.84
N TYR A 266 3.08 21.90 3.53
CA TYR A 266 3.92 21.07 4.38
C TYR A 266 3.88 21.63 5.80
N TYR A 267 3.75 20.74 6.78
CA TYR A 267 3.63 21.04 8.19
C TYR A 267 4.63 20.20 8.97
N SER A 268 5.31 20.85 9.90
CA SER A 268 6.25 20.26 10.84
C SER A 268 5.57 19.96 12.18
N HIS A 269 6.25 19.23 13.05
CA HIS A 269 5.75 18.79 14.36
C HIS A 269 5.08 19.87 15.22
N GLN A 270 5.56 21.12 15.19
CA GLN A 270 5.01 22.21 16.02
C GLN A 270 3.90 23.00 15.33
N ASP A 271 3.62 22.69 14.07
CA ASP A 271 2.62 23.42 13.31
C ASP A 271 1.19 22.97 13.64
N LYS A 272 0.25 23.82 13.27
CA LYS A 272 -1.17 23.55 13.30
C LYS A 272 -1.71 23.51 11.89
N ILE A 273 -2.50 22.49 11.57
CA ILE A 273 -3.19 22.37 10.29
C ILE A 273 -4.59 22.96 10.46
N PRO A 274 -4.93 24.08 9.79
CA PRO A 274 -6.30 24.56 9.79
C PRO A 274 -7.18 23.57 9.02
N LEU A 275 -8.34 23.22 9.58
CA LEU A 275 -9.40 22.51 8.89
C LEU A 275 -10.14 23.45 7.92
N PRO A 276 -10.89 22.90 6.95
CA PRO A 276 -11.60 23.71 5.97
C PRO A 276 -12.55 24.72 6.61
N SER A 277 -12.82 25.81 5.90
CA SER A 277 -13.76 26.84 6.38
C SER A 277 -15.18 26.32 6.62
N SER A 278 -15.55 25.21 5.95
CA SER A 278 -16.83 24.50 6.19
C SER A 278 -16.91 23.88 7.59
N PHE A 279 -15.78 23.71 8.26
CA PHE A 279 -15.65 23.24 9.65
C PHE A 279 -15.31 24.37 10.63
N ASN A 280 -15.75 25.60 10.33
CA ASN A 280 -15.59 26.77 11.18
C ASN A 280 -14.14 27.06 11.62
N ASN A 281 -13.15 26.73 10.77
CA ASN A 281 -11.73 26.96 11.00
C ASN A 281 -11.19 26.28 12.28
N GLY A 282 -11.65 25.06 12.60
CA GLY A 282 -10.96 24.21 13.57
C GLY A 282 -9.50 23.94 13.15
N GLU A 283 -8.71 23.35 14.04
CA GLU A 283 -7.29 23.09 13.76
C GLU A 283 -6.82 21.74 14.30
N LEU A 284 -5.88 21.11 13.61
CA LEU A 284 -5.13 19.96 14.12
C LEU A 284 -3.76 20.40 14.61
N VAL A 285 -3.54 20.31 15.92
CA VAL A 285 -2.26 20.56 16.59
C VAL A 285 -1.41 19.30 16.49
N LEU A 286 -0.33 19.35 15.69
CA LEU A 286 0.50 18.19 15.39
C LEU A 286 1.34 17.71 16.58
N SER A 287 1.72 18.60 17.50
CA SER A 287 2.46 18.21 18.70
C SER A 287 1.67 17.21 19.55
N ASP A 288 0.39 17.49 19.77
CA ASP A 288 -0.49 16.68 20.60
C ASP A 288 -0.77 15.30 19.96
N ILE A 289 -0.76 15.25 18.63
CA ILE A 289 -0.90 14.03 17.84
C ILE A 289 0.37 13.17 17.93
N PHE A 290 1.56 13.78 17.84
CA PHE A 290 2.82 13.04 17.79
C PHE A 290 3.42 12.68 19.15
N ASP A 291 3.17 13.47 20.19
CA ASP A 291 3.75 13.25 21.53
C ASP A 291 2.91 12.31 22.40
N SER A 292 1.76 11.88 21.87
CA SER A 292 0.90 10.85 22.46
C SER A 292 1.23 9.43 21.98
N MET A 293 2.31 9.25 21.21
CA MET A 293 2.85 7.97 20.73
C MET A 293 3.96 7.41 21.63
#